data_AF-A0A7K9RH68-F1
#
_entry.id   AF-A0A7K9RH68-F1
#
_cell.length_a   1.000
_cell.length_b   1.000
_cell.length_c   1.000
_cell.angle_alpha   90.00
_cell.angle_beta   90.00
_cell.angle_gamma   90.00
#
_symmetry.space_group_name_H-M   'P 1'
#
loop_
_entity.id
_entity.type
_entity.pdbx_description
1 polymer ?
#
loop_
_entity_poly.entity_id
_entity_poly.type
_entity_poly.pdbx_seq_one_letter_code
_entity_poly.pdbx_strand_id
1 'polypeptide(L)' 'MVLSGSAEPCAQLVVSSIGVVGTAEQNKAHSARFFDILTAQLGLGQERIVIRFYPLEPWQIGKNRTVMTFL' A
#
# COMPACT_ATOMS: atom_id res chain seq x y z
N MET A 1 7.89 11.66 -10.51
CA MET A 1 7.28 10.36 -10.89
C MET A 1 6.33 10.62 -12.04
N VAL A 2 6.18 9.68 -12.98
CA VAL A 2 5.16 9.79 -14.04
C VAL A 2 4.04 8.81 -13.68
N LEU A 3 2.83 9.33 -13.51
CA LEU A 3 1.65 8.52 -13.28
C LEU A 3 0.67 8.77 -14.42
N SER A 4 0.25 7.69 -15.08
CA SER A 4 -0.65 7.72 -16.23
C SER A 4 -0.17 8.69 -17.33
N GLY A 5 1.14 8.69 -17.60
CA GLY A 5 1.75 9.53 -18.64
C GLY A 5 1.99 11.01 -18.26
N SER A 6 1.60 11.44 -17.06
CA SER A 6 1.80 12.82 -16.60
C SER A 6 2.77 12.92 -15.43
N ALA A 7 3.65 13.93 -15.48
CA ALA A 7 4.61 14.28 -14.44
C ALA A 7 4.05 15.26 -13.39
N GLU A 8 2.78 15.65 -13.49
CA GLU A 8 2.09 16.43 -12.45
C GLU A 8 2.20 15.76 -11.08
N PRO A 9 2.03 16.50 -9.96
CA PRO A 9 2.05 15.92 -8.62
C PRO A 9 1.19 14.64 -8.53
N CYS A 10 1.78 13.58 -7.97
CA CYS A 10 1.16 12.28 -7.83
C CYS A 10 1.83 11.49 -6.70
N ALA A 11 1.14 10.45 -6.22
CA ALA A 11 1.63 9.59 -5.14
C ALA A 11 1.43 8.10 -5.47
N GLN A 12 2.35 7.29 -4.93
CA GLN A 12 2.24 5.84 -4.99
C GLN A 12 2.41 5.31 -3.57
N LEU A 13 1.40 4.59 -3.07
CA LEU A 13 1.45 3.89 -1.81
C LEU A 13 1.73 2.41 -2.06
N VAL A 14 2.64 1.84 -1.28
CA VAL A 14 2.93 0.41 -1.26
C VAL A 14 2.60 -0.10 0.14
N VAL A 15 1.68 -1.07 0.23
CA VAL A 15 1.26 -1.68 1.49
C VAL A 15 1.67 -3.14 1.45
N SER A 16 2.62 -3.51 2.32
CA SER A 16 3.04 -4.90 2.49
C SER A 16 2.64 -5.39 3.87
N SER A 17 1.94 -6.51 3.95
CA SER A 17 1.46 -7.03 5.24
C SER A 17 1.18 -8.54 5.18
N ILE A 18 1.23 -9.20 6.33
CA ILE A 18 0.92 -10.62 6.47
C ILE A 18 -0.58 -10.78 6.71
N GLY A 19 -1.25 -11.61 5.89
CA GLY A 19 -2.63 -12.08 6.10
C GLY A 19 -3.79 -11.10 5.85
N VAL A 20 -3.54 -9.80 5.70
CA VAL A 20 -4.62 -8.78 5.64
C VAL A 20 -4.73 -8.00 4.33
N VAL A 21 -3.84 -8.25 3.36
CA VAL A 21 -3.84 -7.55 2.06
C VAL A 21 -3.87 -8.52 0.87
N GLY A 22 -4.39 -9.74 1.10
CA GLY A 22 -4.32 -10.85 0.16
C GLY A 22 -5.53 -11.01 -0.76
N THR A 23 -6.66 -10.35 -0.46
CA THR A 23 -7.90 -10.48 -1.24
C THR A 23 -8.40 -9.15 -1.80
N ALA A 24 -9.19 -9.23 -2.87
CA ALA A 24 -9.81 -8.06 -3.48
C ALA A 24 -10.78 -7.36 -2.52
N GLU A 25 -11.53 -8.13 -1.72
CA GLU A 25 -12.51 -7.62 -0.77
C GLU A 25 -11.84 -6.83 0.37
N GLN A 26 -10.76 -7.36 0.94
CA GLN A 26 -9.95 -6.65 1.94
C GLN A 26 -9.37 -5.36 1.35
N ASN A 27 -8.72 -5.48 0.19
CA ASN A 27 -8.03 -4.36 -0.44
C ASN A 27 -8.97 -3.28 -0.96
N LYS A 28 -10.22 -3.61 -1.31
CA LYS A 28 -11.28 -2.64 -1.61
C LYS A 28 -11.56 -1.74 -0.40
N ALA A 29 -11.73 -2.33 0.79
CA ALA A 29 -11.99 -1.58 2.02
C ALA A 29 -10.76 -0.76 2.45
N HIS A 30 -9.56 -1.33 2.37
CA HIS A 30 -8.31 -0.62 2.68
C HIS A 30 -8.05 0.53 1.71
N SER A 31 -8.25 0.31 0.41
CA SER A 31 -8.06 1.34 -0.62
C SER A 31 -8.92 2.56 -0.33
N ALA A 32 -10.23 2.38 -0.09
CA ALA A 32 -11.13 3.49 0.24
C ALA A 32 -10.60 4.34 1.41
N ARG A 33 -10.21 3.70 2.52
CA ARG A 33 -9.69 4.40 3.71
C ARG A 33 -8.36 5.11 3.46
N PHE A 34 -7.45 4.51 2.70
CA PHE A 34 -6.20 5.17 2.35
C PHE A 34 -6.43 6.36 1.43
N PHE A 35 -7.35 6.28 0.47
CA PHE A 35 -7.70 7.41 -0.38
C PHE A 35 -8.28 8.58 0.40
N ASP A 36 -9.15 8.34 1.40
CA ASP A 36 -9.67 9.39 2.28
C ASP A 36 -8.53 10.19 2.94
N ILE A 37 -7.50 9.49 3.45
CA ILE A 37 -6.36 10.11 4.13
C ILE A 37 -5.42 10.79 3.13
N LEU A 38 -5.04 10.10 2.05
CA LEU A 38 -4.02 10.57 1.11
C LEU A 38 -4.49 11.80 0.33
N THR A 39 -5.75 11.82 -0.12
CA THR A 39 -6.31 12.98 -0.82
C THR A 39 -6.36 14.20 0.11
N ALA A 40 -6.78 14.02 1.36
CA ALA A 40 -6.85 15.09 2.35
C ALA A 40 -5.45 15.63 2.74
N GLN A 41 -4.47 14.74 2.95
CA GLN A 41 -3.13 15.15 3.40
C GLN A 41 -2.24 15.68 2.28
N LEU A 42 -2.41 15.18 1.05
CA LEU A 42 -1.55 15.55 -0.08
C LEU A 42 -2.19 16.58 -1.02
N GLY A 43 -3.49 16.86 -0.88
CA GLY A 43 -4.21 17.76 -1.79
C GLY A 43 -4.29 17.26 -3.23
N LEU A 44 -4.16 15.94 -3.43
CA LEU A 44 -4.17 15.30 -4.73
C LEU A 44 -5.56 14.77 -5.07
N GLY A 45 -5.94 14.86 -6.35
CA GLY A 45 -7.08 14.11 -6.89
C GLY A 45 -6.82 12.60 -6.86
N GLN A 46 -7.90 11.82 -6.80
CA GLN A 46 -7.82 10.35 -6.72
C GLN A 46 -7.10 9.74 -7.93
N GLU A 47 -7.25 10.34 -9.11
CA GLU A 47 -6.57 9.96 -10.35
C GLU A 47 -5.04 10.11 -10.30
N ARG A 48 -4.52 10.86 -9.32
CA ARG A 48 -3.08 11.06 -9.10
C ARG A 48 -2.49 10.14 -8.05
N ILE A 49 -3.24 9.15 -7.57
CA ILE A 49 -2.79 8.22 -6.53
C ILE A 49 -2.98 6.77 -7.01
N VAL A 50 -1.99 5.92 -6.75
CA VAL A 50 -2.11 4.46 -6.92
C VAL A 50 -1.65 3.71 -5.67
N ILE A 51 -2.31 2.61 -5.35
CA ILE A 51 -1.98 1.75 -4.21
C ILE A 51 -1.67 0.35 -4.72
N ARG A 52 -0.56 -0.23 -4.25
CA ARG A 52 -0.21 -1.63 -4.50
C ARG A 52 -0.15 -2.39 -3.18
N PHE A 53 -0.79 -3.54 -3.16
CA PHE A 53 -0.88 -4.42 -2.01
C PHE A 53 -0.01 -5.65 -2.24
N TYR A 54 0.88 -5.96 -1.30
CA TYR A 54 1.78 -7.10 -1.36
C TYR A 54 1.55 -7.98 -0.13
N PRO A 55 0.83 -9.10 -0.25
CA PRO A 55 0.78 -10.07 0.82
C PRO A 55 2.18 -10.61 1.09
N LEU A 56 2.53 -10.72 2.36
CA LEU A 56 3.78 -11.29 2.83
C LEU A 56 3.51 -12.51 3.70
N GLU A 57 4.52 -13.35 3.81
CA GLU A 57 4.60 -14.45 4.76
C GLU A 57 5.63 -14.14 5.85
N PRO A 58 5.50 -14.73 7.06
CA PRO A 58 6.43 -14.48 8.18
C PRO A 58 7.90 -14.72 7.84
N TRP A 59 8.20 -15.71 6.99
CA TRP A 59 9.58 -16.05 6.60
C TRP A 59 10.21 -15.01 5.66
N GLN A 60 9.41 -14.09 5.10
CA GLN A 60 9.90 -13.00 4.24
C GLN A 60 10.35 -11.76 5.04
N ILE A 61 10.12 -11.71 6.36
CA ILE A 61 10.42 -10.54 7.19
C ILE A 61 11.51 -10.88 8.21
N GLY A 62 12.70 -10.29 8.03
CA GLY A 62 13.79 -10.35 8.99
C GLY A 62 13.57 -9.39 10.17
N LYS A 63 13.69 -9.88 11.41
CA LYS A 63 13.55 -9.09 12.64
C LYS A 63 14.33 -9.75 13.78
N ASN A 64 14.95 -8.94 14.65
CA ASN A 64 15.67 -9.41 15.85
C ASN A 64 16.70 -10.53 15.57
N ARG A 65 17.45 -10.43 14.47
CA ARG A 65 18.43 -11.43 14.00
C ARG A 65 17.84 -12.82 13.67
N THR A 66 16.53 -12.91 13.45
CA THR A 66 15.84 -14.08 12.92
C THR A 66 14.80 -13.64 11.87
N VAL A 67 13.92 -14.53 11.44
CA VAL A 67 12.71 -14.19 10.66
C VAL A 67 11.47 -14.32 11.54
N MET A 68 10.39 -13.62 11.18
CA MET A 68 9.17 -13.62 11.98
C MET A 68 8.54 -15.01 12.16
N THR A 69 8.91 -16.01 11.35
CA THR A 69 8.54 -17.41 11.59
C THR A 69 8.99 -17.95 12.95
N PHE A 70 10.07 -17.43 13.52
CA PHE A 70 10.66 -17.91 14.79
C PHE A 70 10.54 -16.90 15.93
N LEU A 71 9.64 -15.92 15.82
CA LEU A 71 9.32 -14.93 16.86
C LEU A 71 7.88 -15.11 17.32
#